data_AF-A0A0F2LBA4-F1
#
_entry.id   AF-A0A0F2LBA4-F1
#
_cell.length_a   1.000
_cell.length_b   1.000
_cell.length_c   1.000
_cell.angle_alpha   90.00
_cell.angle_beta   90.00
_cell.angle_gamma   90.00
#
_symmetry.space_group_name_H-M   'P 1'
#
loop_
_entity.id
_entity.type
_entity.pdbx_description
1 polymer ?
#
loop_
_entity_poly.entity_id
_entity_poly.type
_entity_poly.pdbx_seq_one_letter_code
_entity_poly.pdbx_strand_id
1 'polypeptide(L)'
;MSIYEASLGGISIECDMAYTKFVDESGKYVPCKIQGLVPLECVAKAMGLALEGDCASSKLVVLCRAGDGAEARIRVDEAFKAGVTAGEIAKQILHTIYLCKSI
;
A
#
# COMPACT_ATOMS: atom_id res chain seq x y z
N MET A 1 18.01 -8.73 4.20
CA MET A 1 16.69 -8.51 3.56
C MET A 1 16.39 -7.04 3.65
N SER A 2 16.11 -6.36 2.53
CA SER A 2 15.68 -4.97 2.55
C SER A 2 14.17 -4.97 2.80
N ILE A 3 13.76 -4.70 4.03
CA ILE A 3 12.34 -4.58 4.41
C ILE A 3 12.12 -3.09 4.68
N TYR A 4 11.05 -2.52 4.12
CA TYR A 4 10.57 -1.22 4.56
C TYR A 4 9.55 -1.47 5.68
N GLU A 5 9.90 -1.07 6.90
CA GLU A 5 9.01 -1.17 8.06
C GLU A 5 8.79 0.23 8.62
N ALA A 6 7.53 0.58 8.82
CA ALA A 6 7.15 1.85 9.43
C ALA A 6 5.88 1.68 10.27
N SER A 7 5.78 2.44 11.37
CA SER A 7 4.64 2.40 12.27
C SER A 7 4.25 3.82 12.69
N LEU A 8 2.94 4.06 12.74
CA LEU A 8 2.36 5.35 13.12
C LEU A 8 0.99 5.14 13.78
N GLY A 9 0.81 5.64 15.01
CA GLY A 9 -0.50 5.67 15.67
C GLY A 9 -1.18 4.30 15.87
N GLY A 10 -0.39 3.24 16.07
CA GLY A 10 -0.88 1.86 16.21
C GLY A 10 -1.27 1.19 14.87
N ILE A 11 -0.82 1.75 13.75
CA ILE A 11 -0.85 1.10 12.44
C ILE A 11 0.61 0.86 12.03
N SER A 12 0.92 -0.33 11.52
CA SER A 12 2.24 -0.63 10.95
C SER A 12 2.10 -1.06 9.50
N ILE A 13 3.12 -0.75 8.70
CA ILE A 13 3.29 -1.27 7.34
C ILE A 13 4.66 -1.93 7.23
N GLU A 14 4.67 -3.14 6.70
CA GLU A 14 5.87 -3.91 6.41
C GLU A 14 5.84 -4.30 4.93
N CYS A 15 6.82 -3.85 4.16
CA CYS A 15 6.93 -4.15 2.75
C CYS A 15 8.23 -4.89 2.45
N ASP A 16 8.12 -5.99 1.70
CA ASP A 16 9.28 -6.75 1.24
C ASP A 16 9.91 -6.08 0.02
N MET A 17 10.92 -5.22 0.27
CA MET A 17 11.69 -4.56 -0.78
C MET A 17 12.80 -5.47 -1.33
N ALA A 18 12.99 -6.67 -0.78
CA ALA A 18 14.04 -7.60 -1.18
C ALA A 18 13.69 -8.39 -2.44
N TYR A 19 12.43 -8.37 -2.89
CA TYR A 19 12.00 -9.14 -4.06
C TYR A 19 11.05 -8.35 -4.96
N THR A 20 11.64 -7.64 -5.92
CA THR A 20 10.95 -7.25 -7.19
C THR A 20 10.72 -8.46 -8.12
N LYS A 21 10.51 -9.65 -7.56
CA LYS A 21 10.35 -10.93 -8.27
C LYS A 21 8.96 -11.55 -8.13
N PHE A 22 8.02 -10.89 -7.46
CA PHE A 22 6.63 -11.26 -7.65
C PHE A 22 6.17 -10.67 -8.99
N VAL A 23 6.26 -11.51 -10.01
CA VAL A 23 5.76 -11.23 -11.36
C VAL A 23 4.36 -11.83 -11.40
N ASP A 24 3.34 -11.00 -11.20
CA ASP A 24 2.05 -11.36 -11.79
C ASP A 24 2.13 -11.12 -13.31
N GLU A 25 1.12 -11.50 -14.07
CA GLU A 25 1.10 -11.40 -15.54
C GLU A 25 1.36 -9.97 -16.08
N SER A 26 1.48 -8.94 -15.23
CA SER A 26 1.61 -7.51 -15.58
C SER A 26 2.91 -6.81 -15.13
N GLY A 27 3.81 -7.42 -14.34
CA GLY A 27 5.10 -6.79 -13.99
C GLY A 27 5.57 -6.98 -12.54
N LYS A 28 6.59 -6.22 -12.12
CA LYS A 28 7.21 -6.33 -10.79
C LYS A 28 6.41 -5.58 -9.74
N TYR A 29 6.01 -6.26 -8.66
CA TYR A 29 5.40 -5.59 -7.51
C TYR A 29 6.13 -5.84 -6.19
N VAL A 30 5.94 -4.92 -5.25
CA VAL A 30 6.36 -5.03 -3.85
C VAL A 30 5.12 -5.32 -3.00
N PRO A 31 5.06 -6.48 -2.32
CA PRO A 31 4.00 -6.77 -1.37
C PRO A 31 4.25 -6.02 -0.05
N CYS A 32 3.19 -5.50 0.52
CA CYS A 32 3.16 -4.83 1.81
C CYS A 32 2.03 -5.39 2.66
N LYS A 33 2.31 -5.66 3.93
CA LYS A 33 1.32 -6.00 4.94
C LYS A 33 1.11 -4.81 5.85
N ILE A 34 -0.14 -4.48 6.11
CA ILE A 34 -0.55 -3.39 6.97
C ILE A 34 -1.33 -3.98 8.13
N GLN A 35 -0.87 -3.75 9.35
CA GLN A 35 -1.55 -4.19 10.57
C GLN A 35 -2.23 -3.00 11.24
N GLY A 36 -3.44 -3.24 11.76
CA GLY A 36 -4.28 -2.24 12.41
C GLY A 36 -5.46 -1.80 11.55
N LEU A 37 -6.40 -1.09 12.15
CA LEU A 37 -7.65 -0.68 11.48
C LEU A 37 -7.36 0.19 10.25
N VAL A 38 -7.74 -0.30 9.07
CA VAL A 38 -7.61 0.41 7.80
C VAL A 38 -8.99 0.88 7.30
N PRO A 39 -9.31 2.18 7.40
CA PRO A 39 -10.52 2.77 6.81
C PRO A 39 -10.38 2.87 5.27
N LEU A 40 -10.59 1.75 4.59
CA LEU A 40 -10.35 1.58 3.15
C LEU A 40 -11.05 2.64 2.28
N GLU A 41 -12.28 3.01 2.60
CA GLU A 41 -13.05 4.03 1.86
C GLU A 41 -12.39 5.41 1.91
N CYS A 42 -11.95 5.83 3.10
CA CYS A 42 -11.26 7.11 3.27
C CYS A 42 -9.90 7.09 2.57
N VAL A 43 -9.16 5.99 2.70
CA VAL A 43 -7.86 5.82 2.05
C VAL A 43 -8.01 5.85 0.54
N ALA A 44 -8.99 5.14 -0.01
CA ALA A 44 -9.30 5.14 -1.44
C ALA A 44 -9.60 6.55 -1.94
N LYS A 45 -10.47 7.28 -1.23
CA LYS A 45 -10.82 8.66 -1.58
C LYS A 45 -9.61 9.60 -1.51
N ALA A 46 -8.81 9.51 -0.45
CA ALA A 46 -7.66 10.39 -0.23
C ALA A 46 -6.51 10.13 -1.23
N MET A 47 -6.35 8.88 -1.65
CA MET A 47 -5.33 8.48 -2.64
C MET A 47 -5.86 8.45 -4.09
N GLY A 48 -7.13 8.77 -4.31
CA GLY A 48 -7.76 8.70 -5.64
C GLY A 48 -7.81 7.29 -6.22
N LEU A 49 -7.94 6.26 -5.38
CA LEU A 49 -8.09 4.87 -5.79
C LEU A 49 -9.56 4.57 -6.13
N ALA A 50 -9.78 3.71 -7.12
CA ALA A 50 -11.09 3.14 -7.40
C ALA A 50 -11.39 2.08 -6.34
N LEU A 51 -12.49 2.24 -5.61
CA LEU A 51 -12.96 1.28 -4.62
C LEU A 51 -13.89 0.26 -5.29
N GLU A 52 -13.53 -1.02 -5.21
CA GLU A 52 -14.28 -2.16 -5.72
C GLU A 52 -14.41 -3.22 -4.63
N GLY A 53 -15.52 -3.18 -3.88
CA GLY A 53 -15.74 -4.06 -2.74
C GLY A 53 -14.69 -3.87 -1.63
N ASP A 54 -13.97 -4.93 -1.29
CA ASP A 54 -12.93 -4.93 -0.25
C ASP A 54 -11.54 -4.52 -0.77
N CYS A 55 -11.43 -4.07 -2.02
CA CYS A 55 -10.18 -3.62 -2.61
C CYS A 55 -10.29 -2.20 -3.17
N ALA A 56 -9.25 -1.40 -2.98
CA ALA A 56 -9.05 -0.10 -3.59
C ALA A 56 -7.83 -0.17 -4.50
N SER A 57 -7.97 0.20 -5.77
CA SER A 57 -6.89 0.03 -6.75
C SER A 57 -6.63 1.27 -7.60
N SER A 58 -5.39 1.42 -8.06
CA SER A 58 -4.95 2.36 -9.08
C SER A 58 -3.83 1.75 -9.93
N LYS A 59 -3.28 2.54 -10.85
CA LYS A 59 -2.12 2.14 -11.65
C LYS A 59 -0.86 1.92 -10.84
N LEU A 60 -0.75 2.46 -9.62
CA LEU A 60 0.44 2.39 -8.78
C LEU A 60 0.31 1.36 -7.65
N VAL A 61 -0.89 1.19 -7.11
CA VAL A 61 -1.10 0.36 -5.93
C VAL A 61 -2.45 -0.34 -5.97
N VAL A 62 -2.47 -1.56 -5.48
CA VAL A 62 -3.69 -2.27 -5.10
C VAL A 62 -3.67 -2.45 -3.59
N LEU A 63 -4.71 -2.03 -2.89
CA LEU A 63 -4.87 -2.13 -1.46
C LEU A 63 -6.13 -2.93 -1.17
N CYS A 64 -6.03 -4.10 -0.55
CA CYS A 64 -7.16 -4.94 -0.22
C CYS A 64 -7.26 -5.16 1.29
N ARG A 65 -8.48 -5.18 1.82
CA ARG A 65 -8.72 -5.53 3.22
C ARG A 65 -8.33 -7.00 3.46
N ALA A 66 -7.61 -7.26 4.54
CA ALA A 66 -7.14 -8.59 4.89
C ALA A 66 -7.19 -8.77 6.42
N GLY A 67 -8.16 -9.53 6.91
CA GLY A 67 -8.38 -9.73 8.34
C GLY A 67 -8.54 -8.41 9.10
N ASP A 68 -7.76 -8.23 10.17
CA ASP A 68 -7.75 -7.03 11.02
C ASP A 68 -6.90 -5.88 10.45
N GLY A 69 -6.46 -5.98 9.19
CA GLY A 69 -5.61 -5.00 8.53
C GLY A 69 -5.85 -4.92 7.02
N ALA A 70 -4.78 -4.72 6.26
CA ALA A 70 -4.82 -4.68 4.80
C ALA A 70 -3.53 -5.23 4.18
N GLU A 71 -3.62 -5.66 2.93
CA GLU A 71 -2.47 -5.96 2.09
C GLU A 71 -2.39 -4.95 0.96
N ALA A 72 -1.22 -4.37 0.73
CA ALA A 72 -0.96 -3.52 -0.41
C ALA A 72 0.02 -4.20 -1.38
N ARG A 73 -0.17 -4.00 -2.68
CA ARG A 73 0.75 -4.41 -3.74
C ARG A 73 1.11 -3.18 -4.53
N ILE A 74 2.36 -2.75 -4.44
CA ILE A 74 2.88 -1.56 -5.11
C ILE A 74 3.55 -1.97 -6.41
N ARG A 75 3.09 -1.45 -7.55
CA ARG A 75 3.63 -1.74 -8.88
C ARG A 75 4.90 -0.93 -9.11
N VAL A 76 6.06 -1.59 -9.10
CA VAL A 76 7.38 -0.92 -9.11
C VAL A 76 7.65 -0.24 -10.45
N ASP A 77 7.31 -0.90 -11.56
CA ASP A 77 7.57 -0.37 -12.89
C ASP A 77 6.77 0.93 -13.15
N GLU A 78 5.51 0.96 -12.72
CA GLU A 78 4.65 2.15 -12.83
C GLU A 78 5.08 3.25 -11.85
N ALA A 79 5.48 2.88 -10.62
CA ALA A 79 6.05 3.83 -9.66
C ALA A 79 7.32 4.50 -10.21
N PHE A 80 8.22 3.72 -10.81
CA PHE A 80 9.45 4.22 -11.40
C PHE A 80 9.17 5.16 -12.59
N LYS A 81 8.22 4.82 -13.47
CA LYS A 81 7.78 5.71 -14.56
C LYS A 81 7.21 7.03 -14.04
N ALA A 82 6.55 7.00 -12.89
CA ALA A 82 6.03 8.19 -12.21
C ALA A 82 7.10 8.95 -11.39
N GLY A 83 8.35 8.48 -11.38
CA GLY A 83 9.46 9.11 -10.65
C GLY A 83 9.39 8.95 -9.13
N VAL A 84 8.65 7.95 -8.63
CA VAL A 84 8.48 7.67 -7.20
C VAL A 84 8.94 6.26 -6.85
N THR A 85 9.44 6.06 -5.64
CA THR A 85 9.88 4.76 -5.13
C THR A 85 8.76 4.03 -4.41
N ALA A 86 8.85 2.70 -4.34
CA ALA A 86 7.90 1.90 -3.56
C ALA A 86 7.89 2.28 -2.07
N GLY A 87 9.02 2.70 -1.51
CA GLY A 87 9.12 3.19 -0.14
C GLY A 87 8.38 4.51 0.10
N GLU A 88 8.41 5.43 -0.87
CA GLU A 88 7.63 6.68 -0.78
C GLU A 88 6.12 6.40 -0.86
N ILE A 89 5.69 5.49 -1.73
CA ILE A 89 4.29 5.06 -1.81
C ILE A 89 3.86 4.39 -0.49
N ALA A 90 4.67 3.48 0.05
CA ALA A 90 4.40 2.82 1.33
C ALA A 90 4.26 3.83 2.48
N LYS A 91 5.14 4.84 2.53
CA LYS A 91 5.08 5.94 3.50
C LYS A 91 3.79 6.75 3.36
N GLN A 92 3.40 7.08 2.12
CA GLN A 92 2.16 7.80 1.85
C GLN A 92 0.93 7.01 2.31
N ILE A 93 0.87 5.71 2.01
CA ILE A 93 -0.21 4.83 2.47
C ILE A 93 -0.33 4.90 3.99
N LEU A 94 0.77 4.69 4.72
CA LEU A 94 0.76 4.72 6.18
C LEU A 94 0.25 6.05 6.74
N HIS A 95 0.74 7.17 6.21
CA HIS A 95 0.29 8.51 6.62
C HIS A 95 -1.20 8.72 6.34
N THR A 96 -1.68 8.32 5.16
CA THR A 96 -3.09 8.46 4.80
C THR A 96 -3.98 7.63 5.71
N ILE A 97 -3.60 6.39 6.03
CA ILE A 97 -4.37 5.55 6.96
C ILE A 97 -4.44 6.20 8.34
N TYR A 98 -3.32 6.72 8.84
CA TYR A 98 -3.27 7.42 10.14
C TYR A 98 -4.18 8.66 10.17
N LEU A 99 -4.16 9.46 9.10
CA LEU A 99 -5.04 10.62 8.98
C LEU A 99 -6.51 10.21 8.95
N CYS A 100 -6.85 9.17 8.17
CA CYS A 100 -8.20 8.66 8.07
C CYS A 100 -8.72 8.01 9.36
N LYS A 101 -7.84 7.47 10.22
CA LYS A 101 -8.20 6.95 11.56
C LYS A 101 -8.52 8.08 12.55
N SER A 102 -8.02 9.29 12.30
CA SER A 102 -8.18 10.44 13.19
C SER A 102 -9.45 11.26 12.92
N ILE A 103 -10.29 10.81 11.98
CA ILE A 103 -11.57 11.42 11.57
C ILE A 103 -12.69 10.53 12.08
#